data_AF-A0A1Y6ITN9-F1
#
_entry.id   AF-A0A1Y6ITN9-F1
#
_cell.length_a   1.000
_cell.length_b   1.000
_cell.length_c   1.000
_cell.angle_alpha   90.00
_cell.angle_beta   90.00
_cell.angle_gamma   90.00
#
_symmetry.space_group_name_H-M   'P 1'
#
loop_
_entity.id
_entity.type
_entity.pdbx_description
1 polymer ?
#
loop_
_entity_poly.entity_id
_entity_poly.type
_entity_poly.pdbx_seq_one_letter_code
_entity_poly.pdbx_strand_id
1 'polypeptide(L)'
;MKYVCPNIQPAFQEEQKTFEQQLEALFFRMDTQDERSYLNHKNRSWRQMEMPIRATADGKVIACHLGSSYQTSVIREQPISYSRDFCLIQHELPMSSDGSGQKFTFYSLYMHLAPHCESHVTVHAGRRYRVIVTCRAYAVTEQTWQSMVLKKGALIEEADIPREWHDGVEYQAFQVIEHPQGKYHIPPENLLLVWLATRRNNSEETSFSSSVVQTSPDWMVDSVVGRVTEPLGLAGFSEPEGKKVGQPIMTLPSGTRVCYRKTEQYGWFEIMGKRRLMAHCRFPDRDVYTLTGELADEGWVCIEPQYVQPLSRETIEMDRFQCFGPDSPFLIRAGETIGYRSRYSRGNGDDLRMSDVESTEHVAYFSQEKPPANVYRRLLNQHSESGNRFQWVGDVDSEGLVDIDEKSVFFQHLIKLIHK
;
A
#
# COMPACT_ATOMS: atom_id res chain seq x y z
N MET A 1 -7.12 10.80 -41.02
CA MET A 1 -7.27 10.74 -42.50
C MET A 1 -6.99 9.30 -42.94
N LYS A 2 -7.74 8.79 -43.93
CA LYS A 2 -8.07 7.38 -44.21
C LYS A 2 -7.01 6.53 -44.96
N TYR A 3 -7.04 5.20 -44.73
CA TYR A 3 -7.10 4.00 -45.64
C TYR A 3 -6.26 2.81 -45.09
N VAL A 4 -6.81 1.63 -44.67
CA VAL A 4 -7.37 0.41 -45.38
C VAL A 4 -6.25 -0.52 -45.89
N CYS A 5 -6.15 -1.86 -45.66
CA CYS A 5 -7.03 -3.06 -45.70
C CYS A 5 -6.21 -4.30 -45.17
N PRO A 6 -6.67 -5.59 -45.15
CA PRO A 6 -8.00 -6.17 -45.41
C PRO A 6 -8.51 -7.21 -44.38
N ASN A 7 -9.83 -7.37 -44.35
CA ASN A 7 -10.61 -8.58 -44.05
C ASN A 7 -10.21 -9.51 -42.90
N ILE A 8 -10.85 -9.29 -41.74
CA ILE A 8 -11.46 -10.37 -40.96
C ILE A 8 -12.89 -9.90 -40.60
N GLN A 9 -13.90 -10.65 -41.03
CA GLN A 9 -15.30 -10.34 -40.70
C GLN A 9 -15.56 -10.44 -39.20
N PRO A 10 -16.38 -9.55 -38.61
CA PRO A 10 -16.72 -9.60 -37.20
C PRO A 10 -17.87 -10.58 -36.99
N ALA A 11 -17.65 -11.56 -36.13
CA ALA A 11 -18.74 -12.17 -35.38
C ALA A 11 -18.39 -11.95 -33.92
N PHE A 12 -19.01 -10.95 -33.29
CA PHE A 12 -19.60 -11.06 -31.96
C PHE A 12 -20.26 -9.72 -31.64
N GLN A 13 -21.58 -9.77 -31.45
CA GLN A 13 -22.36 -8.68 -30.87
C GLN A 13 -21.86 -8.49 -29.44
N GLU A 14 -21.22 -7.35 -29.13
CA GLU A 14 -20.88 -7.03 -27.74
C GLU A 14 -22.14 -6.61 -26.99
N GLU A 15 -22.64 -7.53 -26.16
CA GLU A 15 -23.30 -7.15 -24.91
C GLU A 15 -22.38 -6.21 -24.13
N GLN A 16 -22.95 -5.14 -23.54
CA GLN A 16 -22.22 -4.21 -22.68
C GLN A 16 -21.55 -4.97 -21.53
N LYS A 17 -20.28 -5.34 -21.70
CA LYS A 17 -19.48 -5.97 -20.65
C LYS A 17 -19.25 -4.98 -19.52
N THR A 18 -19.33 -5.49 -18.30
CA THR A 18 -19.00 -4.71 -17.09
C THR A 18 -17.51 -4.32 -17.10
N PHE A 19 -17.16 -3.26 -16.37
CA PHE A 19 -15.77 -2.80 -16.24
C PHE A 19 -14.83 -3.91 -15.75
N GLU A 20 -15.31 -4.79 -14.86
CA GLU A 20 -14.58 -5.95 -14.35
C GLU A 20 -14.30 -6.99 -15.44
N GLN A 21 -15.29 -7.33 -16.27
CA GLN A 21 -15.12 -8.25 -17.41
C GLN A 21 -14.15 -7.71 -18.48
N GLN A 22 -14.01 -6.39 -18.57
CA GLN A 22 -13.08 -5.74 -19.49
C GLN A 22 -11.67 -5.63 -18.92
N LEU A 23 -11.53 -5.43 -17.61
CA LEU A 23 -10.27 -5.62 -16.89
C LEU A 23 -9.76 -7.04 -17.10
N GLU A 24 -10.60 -8.04 -16.91
CA GLU A 24 -10.27 -9.44 -17.21
C GLU A 24 -9.79 -9.65 -18.65
N ALA A 25 -10.51 -9.07 -19.62
CA ALA A 25 -10.12 -9.16 -21.02
C ALA A 25 -8.81 -8.42 -21.33
N LEU A 26 -8.53 -7.28 -20.67
CA LEU A 26 -7.27 -6.55 -20.79
C LEU A 26 -6.11 -7.37 -20.23
N PHE A 27 -6.27 -7.94 -19.03
CA PHE A 27 -5.30 -8.85 -18.42
C PHE A 27 -5.02 -10.05 -19.34
N PHE A 28 -6.07 -10.66 -19.90
CA PHE A 28 -5.95 -11.82 -20.78
C PHE A 28 -5.36 -11.49 -22.17
N ARG A 29 -5.72 -10.34 -22.79
CA ARG A 29 -5.17 -9.92 -24.09
C ARG A 29 -3.69 -9.59 -24.00
N MET A 30 -3.25 -8.92 -22.94
CA MET A 30 -1.84 -8.63 -22.68
C MET A 30 -0.99 -9.88 -22.43
N ASP A 31 -1.61 -10.99 -22.00
CA ASP A 31 -0.94 -12.28 -21.83
C ASP A 31 -0.69 -13.02 -23.15
N THR A 32 -1.33 -12.62 -24.26
CA THR A 32 -1.27 -13.32 -25.55
C THR A 32 -0.36 -12.69 -26.61
N GLN A 33 0.24 -11.52 -26.35
CA GLN A 33 1.12 -10.85 -27.32
C GLN A 33 2.58 -10.80 -26.87
N ASP A 34 3.45 -11.26 -27.78
CA ASP A 34 4.85 -11.59 -27.58
C ASP A 34 5.82 -10.38 -27.64
N GLU A 35 5.33 -9.14 -27.60
CA GLU A 35 6.16 -7.93 -27.65
C GLU A 35 5.96 -7.11 -26.37
N ARG A 36 6.86 -7.31 -25.39
CA ARG A 36 6.86 -6.61 -24.10
C ARG A 36 8.12 -5.74 -23.99
N SER A 37 7.97 -4.48 -23.57
CA SER A 37 9.08 -3.65 -23.11
C SER A 37 9.50 -4.09 -21.71
N TYR A 38 10.46 -5.02 -21.65
CA TYR A 38 10.96 -5.63 -20.42
C TYR A 38 11.95 -4.72 -19.66
N LEU A 39 11.71 -4.46 -18.37
CA LEU A 39 12.81 -4.31 -17.40
C LEU A 39 13.38 -5.71 -17.11
N ASN A 40 14.16 -6.22 -18.06
CA ASN A 40 14.68 -7.59 -18.03
C ASN A 40 15.89 -7.68 -17.08
N HIS A 41 15.67 -8.12 -15.85
CA HIS A 41 16.75 -8.60 -15.00
C HIS A 41 16.68 -10.14 -14.92
N LYS A 42 17.51 -10.78 -15.76
CA LYS A 42 17.73 -12.22 -15.84
C LYS A 42 17.88 -12.87 -14.44
N ASN A 43 17.25 -14.03 -14.28
CA ASN A 43 17.42 -15.01 -13.20
C ASN A 43 17.49 -14.44 -11.78
N ARG A 44 16.33 -14.29 -11.14
CA ARG A 44 16.23 -13.82 -9.76
C ARG A 44 15.40 -14.79 -8.93
N SER A 45 16.06 -15.40 -7.95
CA SER A 45 15.52 -16.41 -7.03
C SER A 45 14.22 -15.96 -6.34
N TRP A 46 13.39 -16.92 -5.93
CA TRP A 46 12.24 -16.80 -5.01
C TRP A 46 12.33 -15.67 -3.96
N ARG A 47 13.53 -15.38 -3.40
CA ARG A 47 13.80 -14.25 -2.50
C ARG A 47 13.38 -12.86 -3.00
N GLN A 48 13.15 -12.64 -4.29
CA GLN A 48 12.66 -11.34 -4.80
C GLN A 48 11.14 -11.21 -4.80
N MET A 49 10.39 -12.30 -4.72
CA MET A 49 8.93 -12.25 -4.47
C MET A 49 8.63 -11.69 -3.08
N GLU A 50 9.59 -11.77 -2.16
CA GLU A 50 9.48 -11.22 -0.80
C GLU A 50 9.80 -9.72 -0.70
N MET A 51 10.17 -9.07 -1.80
CA MET A 51 10.40 -7.63 -1.81
C MET A 51 9.12 -6.91 -2.23
N PRO A 52 8.64 -5.94 -1.43
CA PRO A 52 7.44 -5.20 -1.78
C PRO A 52 7.67 -4.28 -2.98
N ILE A 53 6.68 -4.22 -3.86
CA ILE A 53 6.52 -3.14 -4.84
C ILE A 53 6.20 -1.86 -4.06
N ARG A 54 6.88 -0.77 -4.39
CA ARG A 54 6.78 0.50 -3.67
C ARG A 54 6.21 1.61 -4.54
N ALA A 55 5.44 2.50 -3.92
CA ALA A 55 4.93 3.68 -4.59
C ALA A 55 6.07 4.59 -5.04
N THR A 56 6.01 5.04 -6.29
CA THR A 56 7.03 5.91 -6.87
C THR A 56 6.90 7.37 -6.47
N ALA A 57 5.72 7.78 -6.01
CA ALA A 57 5.44 9.12 -5.52
C ALA A 57 4.30 9.09 -4.49
N ASP A 58 4.21 10.16 -3.69
CA ASP A 58 3.06 10.42 -2.83
C ASP A 58 1.78 10.49 -3.66
N GLY A 59 0.68 9.98 -3.13
CA GLY A 59 -0.60 9.98 -3.82
C GLY A 59 -1.75 9.44 -3.00
N LYS A 60 -2.85 9.16 -3.68
CA LYS A 60 -4.07 8.55 -3.14
C LYS A 60 -4.45 7.35 -3.99
N VAL A 61 -4.78 6.23 -3.37
CA VAL A 61 -5.31 5.07 -4.08
C VAL A 61 -6.76 5.35 -4.46
N ILE A 62 -7.04 5.51 -5.75
CA ILE A 62 -8.38 5.91 -6.22
C ILE A 62 -9.21 4.73 -6.73
N ALA A 63 -8.55 3.60 -7.05
CA ALA A 63 -9.22 2.34 -7.36
C ALA A 63 -8.29 1.15 -7.12
N CYS A 64 -8.85 -0.01 -6.77
CA CYS A 64 -8.10 -1.26 -6.65
C CYS A 64 -8.98 -2.49 -6.85
N HIS A 65 -8.33 -3.64 -6.99
CA HIS A 65 -8.92 -4.96 -6.77
C HIS A 65 -7.93 -5.75 -5.90
N LEU A 66 -8.43 -6.31 -4.80
CA LEU A 66 -7.66 -7.15 -3.88
C LEU A 66 -8.30 -8.53 -3.84
N GLY A 67 -7.60 -9.56 -4.30
CA GLY A 67 -8.09 -10.92 -4.34
C GLY A 67 -7.76 -11.66 -3.05
N SER A 68 -8.68 -12.50 -2.58
CA SER A 68 -8.38 -13.42 -1.48
C SER A 68 -7.53 -14.60 -1.97
N SER A 69 -7.62 -14.96 -3.25
CA SER A 69 -6.86 -16.04 -3.87
C SER A 69 -6.48 -15.77 -5.32
N TYR A 70 -5.56 -16.58 -5.84
CA TYR A 70 -5.31 -16.70 -7.27
C TYR A 70 -6.57 -17.14 -8.02
N GLN A 71 -6.78 -16.59 -9.22
CA GLN A 71 -7.74 -17.12 -10.18
C GLN A 71 -7.09 -18.22 -11.02
N THR A 72 -7.89 -19.12 -11.57
CA THR A 72 -7.41 -20.21 -12.43
C THR A 72 -8.15 -20.18 -13.76
N SER A 73 -7.41 -20.28 -14.85
CA SER A 73 -7.93 -20.53 -16.20
C SER A 73 -7.34 -21.82 -16.77
N VAL A 74 -7.94 -22.37 -17.82
CA VAL A 74 -7.44 -23.58 -18.48
C VAL A 74 -6.95 -23.23 -19.87
N ILE A 75 -5.65 -23.39 -20.11
CA ILE A 75 -5.03 -23.20 -21.43
C ILE A 75 -4.41 -24.52 -21.84
N ARG A 76 -4.80 -25.04 -23.02
CA ARG A 76 -4.34 -26.35 -23.54
C ARG A 76 -4.49 -27.48 -22.50
N GLU A 77 -5.66 -27.56 -21.87
CA GLU A 77 -5.99 -28.55 -20.83
C GLU A 77 -5.17 -28.44 -19.53
N GLN A 78 -4.34 -27.41 -19.38
CA GLN A 78 -3.59 -27.18 -18.15
C GLN A 78 -4.14 -26.02 -17.34
N PRO A 79 -4.34 -26.19 -16.01
CA PRO A 79 -4.72 -25.10 -15.15
C PRO A 79 -3.56 -24.12 -14.98
N ILE A 80 -3.82 -22.84 -15.23
CA ILE A 80 -2.88 -21.74 -15.05
C ILE A 80 -3.47 -20.79 -14.02
N SER A 81 -2.66 -20.45 -13.03
CA SER A 81 -3.00 -19.47 -12.01
C SER A 81 -2.53 -18.08 -12.40
N TYR A 82 -3.39 -17.08 -12.20
CA TYR A 82 -3.10 -15.67 -12.45
C TYR A 82 -3.72 -14.79 -11.37
N SER A 83 -3.27 -13.53 -11.31
CA SER A 83 -3.84 -12.51 -10.43
C SER A 83 -4.41 -11.38 -11.26
N ARG A 84 -5.61 -10.94 -10.89
CA ARG A 84 -6.28 -9.73 -11.40
C ARG A 84 -6.06 -8.51 -10.51
N ASP A 85 -5.25 -8.65 -9.46
CA ASP A 85 -5.11 -7.58 -8.47
C ASP A 85 -4.29 -6.42 -9.03
N PHE A 86 -4.77 -5.22 -8.72
CA PHE A 86 -4.14 -3.99 -9.12
C PHE A 86 -4.39 -2.88 -8.10
N CYS A 87 -3.54 -1.87 -8.18
CA CYS A 87 -3.68 -0.62 -7.42
C CYS A 87 -3.48 0.56 -8.37
N LEU A 88 -4.44 1.48 -8.39
CA LEU A 88 -4.39 2.72 -9.16
C LEU A 88 -4.22 3.90 -8.21
N ILE A 89 -3.15 4.66 -8.39
CA ILE A 89 -2.79 5.80 -7.56
C ILE A 89 -2.92 7.08 -8.38
N GLN A 90 -3.60 8.08 -7.84
CA GLN A 90 -3.57 9.47 -8.30
C GLN A 90 -2.50 10.24 -7.55
N HIS A 91 -1.68 10.98 -8.28
CA HIS A 91 -0.62 11.82 -7.77
C HIS A 91 -0.87 13.28 -8.13
N GLU A 92 -0.49 14.18 -7.23
CA GLU A 92 -0.54 15.62 -7.46
C GLU A 92 0.84 16.23 -7.20
N LEU A 93 1.40 16.90 -8.20
CA LEU A 93 2.66 17.63 -8.09
C LEU A 93 2.43 19.13 -8.25
N PRO A 94 3.03 19.98 -7.39
CA PRO A 94 2.97 21.42 -7.59
C PRO A 94 3.75 21.82 -8.85
N MET A 95 3.10 22.57 -9.74
CA MET A 95 3.67 23.02 -11.02
C MET A 95 4.71 24.13 -10.87
N SER A 96 4.55 24.96 -9.84
CA SER A 96 5.42 26.09 -9.59
C SER A 96 5.73 26.19 -8.10
N SER A 97 6.93 26.66 -7.79
CA SER A 97 7.40 26.92 -6.42
C SER A 97 6.90 28.24 -5.85
N ASP A 98 6.19 29.04 -6.66
CA ASP A 98 5.72 30.40 -6.34
C ASP A 98 4.34 30.44 -5.68
N GLY A 99 3.73 29.29 -5.41
CA GLY A 99 2.43 29.22 -4.72
C GLY A 99 1.22 29.51 -5.60
N SER A 100 1.34 29.49 -6.94
CA SER A 100 0.22 29.66 -7.89
C SER A 100 -0.94 28.67 -7.71
N GLY A 101 -0.74 27.60 -6.93
CA GLY A 101 -1.74 26.58 -6.65
C GLY A 101 -2.00 25.60 -7.80
N GLN A 102 -1.37 25.81 -8.97
CA GLN A 102 -1.53 24.92 -10.11
C GLN A 102 -0.83 23.59 -9.84
N LYS A 103 -1.56 22.49 -10.06
CA LYS A 103 -1.09 21.12 -9.80
C LYS A 103 -1.13 20.31 -11.07
N PHE A 104 -0.07 19.54 -11.31
CA PHE A 104 -0.04 18.51 -12.33
C PHE A 104 -0.53 17.20 -11.72
N THR A 105 -1.54 16.61 -12.34
CA THR A 105 -2.10 15.34 -11.91
C THR A 105 -1.68 14.24 -12.87
N PHE A 106 -1.12 13.16 -12.31
CA PHE A 106 -0.81 11.95 -13.07
C PHE A 106 -1.19 10.72 -12.26
N TYR A 107 -1.24 9.57 -12.93
CA TYR A 107 -1.67 8.31 -12.35
C TYR A 107 -0.60 7.25 -12.53
N SER A 108 -0.48 6.35 -11.57
CA SER A 108 0.28 5.11 -11.72
C SER A 108 -0.61 3.90 -11.43
N LEU A 109 -0.57 2.92 -12.33
CA LEU A 109 -1.33 1.68 -12.24
C LEU A 109 -0.35 0.52 -12.09
N TYR A 110 -0.43 -0.18 -10.95
CA TYR A 110 0.38 -1.36 -10.63
C TYR A 110 -0.49 -2.59 -10.81
N MET A 111 -0.10 -3.47 -11.74
CA MET A 111 -0.89 -4.64 -12.16
C MET A 111 -0.21 -5.95 -11.76
N HIS A 112 -0.99 -7.02 -11.71
CA HIS A 112 -0.55 -8.38 -11.35
C HIS A 112 0.06 -8.43 -9.94
N LEU A 113 -0.58 -7.74 -9.00
CA LEU A 113 -0.20 -7.80 -7.59
C LEU A 113 -0.53 -9.18 -7.02
N ALA A 114 0.27 -9.65 -6.07
CA ALA A 114 0.01 -10.90 -5.38
C ALA A 114 -1.27 -10.79 -4.53
N PRO A 115 -2.16 -11.80 -4.57
CA PRO A 115 -3.38 -11.82 -3.76
C PRO A 115 -3.08 -12.06 -2.27
N HIS A 116 -4.06 -11.78 -1.43
CA HIS A 116 -3.92 -11.76 0.03
C HIS A 116 -3.68 -13.15 0.67
N CYS A 117 -3.93 -14.25 -0.06
CA CYS A 117 -3.54 -15.60 0.38
C CYS A 117 -2.01 -15.78 0.51
N GLU A 118 -1.22 -14.90 -0.09
CA GLU A 118 0.22 -14.88 0.09
C GLU A 118 0.57 -14.31 1.46
N SER A 119 1.35 -15.07 2.24
CA SER A 119 1.70 -14.73 3.64
C SER A 119 2.40 -13.37 3.80
N HIS A 120 3.07 -12.89 2.75
CA HIS A 120 3.76 -11.61 2.73
C HIS A 120 2.84 -10.43 2.36
N VAL A 121 1.68 -10.70 1.76
CA VAL A 121 0.63 -9.72 1.43
C VAL A 121 -0.38 -9.57 2.58
N THR A 122 -0.60 -10.65 3.33
CA THR A 122 -1.60 -10.71 4.40
C THR A 122 -1.45 -9.54 5.39
N VAL A 123 -2.55 -8.86 5.69
CA VAL A 123 -2.64 -7.85 6.73
C VAL A 123 -2.74 -8.54 8.09
N HIS A 124 -1.83 -8.17 8.99
CA HIS A 124 -1.78 -8.65 10.36
C HIS A 124 -2.20 -7.54 11.34
N ALA A 125 -2.47 -7.89 12.60
CA ALA A 125 -2.76 -6.91 13.64
C ALA A 125 -1.64 -5.85 13.75
N GLY A 126 -0.39 -6.29 13.87
CA GLY A 126 0.79 -5.42 13.89
C GLY A 126 1.37 -5.15 12.48
N ARG A 127 2.01 -3.98 12.29
CA ARG A 127 2.77 -3.71 11.07
C ARG A 127 3.98 -4.64 10.99
N ARG A 128 4.29 -5.06 9.77
CA ARG A 128 5.49 -5.84 9.48
C ARG A 128 6.59 -4.98 8.90
N TYR A 129 7.81 -5.30 9.29
CA TYR A 129 9.01 -4.65 8.81
C TYR A 129 10.07 -5.69 8.47
N ARG A 130 10.84 -5.42 7.41
CA ARG A 130 12.05 -6.17 7.10
C ARG A 130 13.27 -5.36 7.47
N VAL A 131 14.20 -5.98 8.20
CA VAL A 131 15.47 -5.37 8.57
C VAL A 131 16.35 -5.24 7.33
N ILE A 132 16.67 -4.02 6.91
CA ILE A 132 17.50 -3.72 5.73
C ILE A 132 18.97 -3.46 6.08
N VAL A 133 19.22 -3.07 7.34
CA VAL A 133 20.56 -2.90 7.92
C VAL A 133 20.58 -3.64 9.25
N THR A 134 21.58 -4.49 9.45
CA THR A 134 21.78 -5.21 10.72
C THR A 134 21.81 -4.20 11.86
N CYS A 135 20.95 -4.37 12.85
CA CYS A 135 20.75 -3.42 13.93
C CYS A 135 20.81 -4.10 15.31
N ARG A 136 21.01 -3.28 16.34
CA ARG A 136 20.95 -3.72 17.73
C ARG A 136 19.48 -3.76 18.17
N ALA A 137 19.11 -4.82 18.85
CA ALA A 137 17.82 -4.97 19.51
C ALA A 137 18.05 -5.47 20.94
N TYR A 138 17.00 -5.53 21.73
CA TYR A 138 17.06 -6.00 23.11
C TYR A 138 16.02 -7.08 23.34
N ALA A 139 16.43 -8.19 23.95
CA ALA A 139 15.50 -9.19 24.48
C ALA A 139 15.27 -8.89 25.96
N VAL A 140 14.01 -8.91 26.39
CA VAL A 140 13.67 -8.80 27.82
C VAL A 140 13.56 -10.21 28.37
N THR A 141 14.49 -10.55 29.27
CA THR A 141 14.34 -11.68 30.19
C THR A 141 13.72 -11.15 31.49
N GLU A 142 13.16 -12.00 32.35
CA GLU A 142 12.34 -11.64 33.53
C GLU A 142 12.83 -10.44 34.38
N GLN A 143 14.12 -10.09 34.35
CA GLN A 143 14.70 -8.94 35.08
C GLN A 143 15.74 -8.09 34.30
N THR A 144 16.13 -8.42 33.05
CA THR A 144 17.21 -7.67 32.35
C THR A 144 17.00 -7.51 30.85
N TRP A 145 17.33 -6.32 30.34
CA TRP A 145 17.44 -6.01 28.91
C TRP A 145 18.77 -6.53 28.38
N GLN A 146 18.74 -7.67 27.68
CA GLN A 146 19.92 -8.26 27.07
C GLN A 146 20.04 -7.80 25.63
N SER A 147 21.17 -7.18 25.29
CA SER A 147 21.37 -6.73 23.92
C SER A 147 21.64 -7.90 22.98
N MET A 148 21.00 -7.85 21.81
CA MET A 148 21.16 -8.79 20.72
C MET A 148 21.28 -8.06 19.39
N VAL A 149 21.48 -8.81 18.31
CA VAL A 149 21.63 -8.29 16.96
C VAL A 149 20.57 -8.90 16.06
N LEU A 150 19.73 -8.04 15.45
CA LEU A 150 18.83 -8.44 14.37
C LEU A 150 19.55 -8.31 13.04
N LYS A 151 19.67 -9.41 12.31
CA LYS A 151 20.37 -9.43 11.03
C LYS A 151 19.53 -8.83 9.91
N LYS A 152 20.21 -8.19 8.96
CA LYS A 152 19.62 -7.83 7.66
C LYS A 152 18.89 -9.03 7.05
N GLY A 153 17.64 -8.83 6.69
CA GLY A 153 16.73 -9.84 6.14
C GLY A 153 15.66 -10.29 7.13
N ALA A 154 15.84 -10.07 8.44
CA ALA A 154 14.85 -10.48 9.44
C ALA A 154 13.49 -9.80 9.21
N LEU A 155 12.42 -10.57 9.34
CA LEU A 155 11.04 -10.11 9.31
C LEU A 155 10.53 -10.00 10.75
N ILE A 156 10.04 -8.82 11.11
CA ILE A 156 9.52 -8.53 12.44
C ILE A 156 8.10 -7.95 12.32
N GLU A 157 7.27 -8.19 13.33
CA GLU A 157 5.89 -7.70 13.42
C GLU A 157 5.70 -6.93 14.74
N GLU A 158 5.04 -5.78 14.71
CA GLU A 158 4.70 -5.03 15.93
C GLU A 158 3.91 -5.91 16.90
N ALA A 159 4.39 -6.04 18.14
CA ALA A 159 3.70 -6.76 19.17
C ALA A 159 2.63 -5.89 19.85
N ASP A 160 1.58 -6.52 20.37
CA ASP A 160 0.58 -5.87 21.22
C ASP A 160 1.10 -5.64 22.65
N ILE A 161 2.19 -4.87 22.75
CA ILE A 161 2.82 -4.49 24.01
C ILE A 161 3.01 -2.96 23.97
N PRO A 162 2.66 -2.24 25.05
CA PRO A 162 2.88 -0.80 25.13
C PRO A 162 4.35 -0.44 24.94
N ARG A 163 4.59 0.77 24.44
CA ARG A 163 5.95 1.31 24.32
C ARG A 163 6.52 1.64 25.69
N GLU A 164 7.81 1.47 25.83
CA GLU A 164 8.53 1.77 27.07
C GLU A 164 9.59 2.84 26.87
N TRP A 165 9.75 3.71 27.87
CA TRP A 165 10.77 4.73 27.89
C TRP A 165 11.91 4.31 28.82
N HIS A 166 13.12 4.18 28.27
CA HIS A 166 14.34 3.89 29.02
C HIS A 166 15.43 4.88 28.61
N ASP A 167 16.01 5.59 29.59
CA ASP A 167 17.09 6.57 29.39
C ASP A 167 16.80 7.60 28.27
N GLY A 168 15.55 8.07 28.17
CA GLY A 168 15.13 9.06 27.18
C GLY A 168 14.97 8.52 25.76
N VAL A 169 14.92 7.18 25.60
CA VAL A 169 14.66 6.47 24.34
C VAL A 169 13.36 5.67 24.49
N GLU A 170 12.47 5.82 23.52
CA GLU A 170 11.26 5.01 23.39
C GLU A 170 11.60 3.70 22.67
N TYR A 171 11.15 2.58 23.23
CA TYR A 171 11.28 1.25 22.67
C TYR A 171 9.91 0.66 22.35
N GLN A 172 9.81 0.01 21.18
CA GLN A 172 8.66 -0.77 20.76
C GLN A 172 9.05 -2.25 20.71
N ALA A 173 8.14 -3.11 21.19
CA ALA A 173 8.31 -4.55 21.12
C ALA A 173 7.81 -5.10 19.77
N PHE A 174 8.54 -6.08 19.26
CA PHE A 174 8.27 -6.78 18.01
C PHE A 174 8.42 -8.29 18.19
N GLN A 175 7.56 -9.06 17.53
CA GLN A 175 7.75 -10.48 17.35
C GLN A 175 8.69 -10.73 16.17
N VAL A 176 9.64 -11.64 16.33
CA VAL A 176 10.54 -12.05 15.23
C VAL A 176 9.86 -13.18 14.47
N ILE A 177 9.39 -12.87 13.26
CA ILE A 177 8.66 -13.82 12.41
C ILE A 177 9.64 -14.71 11.63
N GLU A 178 10.67 -14.10 11.06
CA GLU A 178 11.71 -14.78 10.31
C GLU A 178 13.07 -14.18 10.67
N HIS A 179 14.07 -15.03 10.90
CA HIS A 179 15.44 -14.59 11.08
C HIS A 179 16.36 -15.35 10.11
N PRO A 180 17.20 -14.66 9.30
CA PRO A 180 18.12 -15.31 8.39
C PRO A 180 19.06 -16.25 9.14
N GLN A 181 19.22 -17.49 8.64
CA GLN A 181 20.11 -18.45 9.28
C GLN A 181 21.59 -18.01 9.20
N GLY A 182 22.27 -18.09 10.35
CA GLY A 182 23.71 -17.97 10.51
C GLY A 182 24.13 -18.67 11.81
N LYS A 183 25.36 -19.20 11.88
CA LYS A 183 25.91 -19.92 13.04
C LYS A 183 25.79 -19.05 14.30
N TYR A 184 24.78 -19.26 15.15
CA TYR A 184 24.80 -19.29 16.63
C TYR A 184 23.43 -19.73 17.18
N HIS A 185 23.48 -20.30 18.38
CA HIS A 185 22.45 -21.06 19.09
C HIS A 185 21.38 -20.18 19.76
N ILE A 186 20.26 -19.94 19.10
CA ILE A 186 18.99 -19.83 19.84
C ILE A 186 17.93 -20.56 19.00
N PRO A 187 17.34 -21.65 19.51
CA PRO A 187 16.24 -22.34 18.85
C PRO A 187 15.10 -21.37 18.51
N PRO A 188 14.44 -21.50 17.35
CA PRO A 188 13.31 -20.65 16.94
C PRO A 188 12.15 -20.62 17.95
N GLU A 189 12.11 -21.57 18.88
CA GLU A 189 11.17 -21.68 20.00
C GLU A 189 11.40 -20.67 21.14
N ASN A 190 12.49 -19.88 21.14
CA ASN A 190 12.81 -18.90 22.20
C ASN A 190 13.06 -17.45 21.74
N LEU A 191 12.94 -17.12 20.45
CA LEU A 191 13.09 -15.74 19.93
C LEU A 191 11.71 -15.09 19.72
N LEU A 192 10.97 -14.90 20.82
CA LEU A 192 9.56 -14.49 20.76
C LEU A 192 9.36 -12.98 20.70
N LEU A 193 10.26 -12.19 21.29
CA LEU A 193 10.03 -10.77 21.46
C LEU A 193 11.34 -9.99 21.55
N VAL A 194 11.43 -8.92 20.75
CA VAL A 194 12.59 -8.02 20.71
C VAL A 194 12.13 -6.58 20.78
N TRP A 195 12.90 -5.74 21.46
CA TRP A 195 12.66 -4.32 21.62
C TRP A 195 13.63 -3.53 20.77
N LEU A 196 13.09 -2.65 19.93
CA LEU A 196 13.88 -1.73 19.12
C LEU A 196 13.60 -0.29 19.55
N ALA A 197 14.65 0.51 19.57
CA ALA A 197 14.53 1.95 19.80
C ALA A 197 13.82 2.61 18.62
N THR A 198 12.64 3.19 18.85
CA THR A 198 11.81 3.84 17.83
C THR A 198 11.87 5.36 17.88
N ARG A 199 12.07 5.93 19.07
CA ARG A 199 12.16 7.39 19.26
C ARG A 199 13.23 7.78 20.26
N ARG A 200 13.85 8.95 20.10
CA ARG A 200 14.64 9.61 21.16
C ARG A 200 13.96 10.91 21.57
N ASN A 201 14.10 11.30 22.83
CA ASN A 201 13.64 12.60 23.29
C ASN A 201 14.24 13.71 22.43
N ASN A 202 13.40 14.66 22.02
CA ASN A 202 13.77 15.84 21.23
C ASN A 202 14.37 15.55 19.83
N SER A 203 14.22 14.34 19.29
CA SER A 203 14.47 14.07 17.86
C SER A 203 13.30 13.31 17.22
N GLU A 204 12.96 13.68 15.99
CA GLU A 204 12.02 12.90 15.15
C GLU A 204 12.73 11.74 14.44
N GLU A 205 14.07 11.79 14.37
CA GLU A 205 14.88 10.74 13.75
C GLU A 205 15.40 9.74 14.77
N THR A 206 15.20 8.46 14.46
CA THR A 206 15.91 7.34 15.09
C THR A 206 16.50 6.43 14.05
N SER A 207 17.41 5.56 14.50
CA SER A 207 17.96 4.49 13.68
C SER A 207 16.92 3.45 13.23
N PHE A 208 15.68 3.51 13.72
CA PHE A 208 14.65 2.54 13.36
C PHE A 208 14.31 2.63 11.87
N SER A 209 13.89 3.81 11.41
CA SER A 209 13.52 4.04 10.01
C SER A 209 14.70 3.88 9.04
N SER A 210 15.93 4.04 9.51
CA SER A 210 17.13 3.78 8.70
C SER A 210 17.52 2.29 8.64
N SER A 211 17.02 1.45 9.56
CA SER A 211 17.43 0.05 9.67
C SER A 211 16.36 -0.94 9.23
N VAL A 212 15.11 -0.53 9.19
CA VAL A 212 13.99 -1.39 8.76
C VAL A 212 13.18 -0.72 7.66
N VAL A 213 12.45 -1.54 6.91
CA VAL A 213 11.51 -1.06 5.90
C VAL A 213 10.17 -1.74 6.10
N GLN A 214 9.09 -0.97 6.09
CA GLN A 214 7.75 -1.54 6.20
C GLN A 214 7.45 -2.45 5.01
N THR A 215 6.86 -3.60 5.30
CA THR A 215 6.49 -4.64 4.35
C THR A 215 4.98 -4.83 4.25
N SER A 216 4.19 -4.42 5.25
CA SER A 216 2.72 -4.46 5.15
C SER A 216 2.18 -3.34 4.24
N PRO A 217 1.28 -3.64 3.27
CA PRO A 217 0.63 -2.62 2.44
C PRO A 217 -0.50 -1.96 3.25
N ASP A 218 -0.14 -1.00 4.09
CA ASP A 218 -1.06 -0.37 5.05
C ASP A 218 -2.17 0.47 4.41
N TRP A 219 -2.01 0.85 3.13
CA TRP A 219 -3.07 1.51 2.36
C TRP A 219 -4.28 0.59 2.17
N MET A 220 -4.11 -0.74 2.20
CA MET A 220 -5.22 -1.69 2.05
C MET A 220 -6.07 -1.82 3.31
N VAL A 221 -5.61 -1.31 4.45
CA VAL A 221 -6.33 -1.41 5.73
C VAL A 221 -7.48 -0.41 5.74
N ASP A 222 -8.70 -0.91 5.93
CA ASP A 222 -9.89 -0.07 6.07
C ASP A 222 -10.34 0.03 7.54
N SER A 223 -10.62 -1.09 8.18
CA SER A 223 -11.09 -1.10 9.58
C SER A 223 -9.94 -1.33 10.55
N VAL A 224 -9.92 -0.55 11.64
CA VAL A 224 -8.90 -0.65 12.69
C VAL A 224 -9.58 -0.65 14.05
N VAL A 225 -9.21 -1.64 14.87
CA VAL A 225 -9.43 -1.59 16.33
C VAL A 225 -8.10 -1.21 16.94
N GLY A 226 -8.06 -0.10 17.66
CA GLY A 226 -6.87 0.41 18.32
C GLY A 226 -7.06 0.59 19.82
N ARG A 227 -5.96 0.85 20.51
CA ARG A 227 -5.91 1.16 21.93
C ARG A 227 -5.22 2.50 22.15
N VAL A 228 -5.83 3.38 22.94
CA VAL A 228 -5.21 4.64 23.33
C VAL A 228 -3.98 4.38 24.20
N THR A 229 -2.85 4.97 23.84
CA THR A 229 -1.57 4.80 24.55
C THR A 229 -1.14 6.03 25.35
N GLU A 230 -1.79 7.18 25.14
CA GLU A 230 -1.42 8.44 25.80
C GLU A 230 -1.65 8.35 27.32
N PRO A 231 -0.61 8.46 28.17
CA PRO A 231 -0.74 8.24 29.61
C PRO A 231 -1.71 9.21 30.32
N LEU A 232 -1.81 10.44 29.83
CA LEU A 232 -2.71 11.47 30.37
C LEU A 232 -4.13 11.40 29.77
N GLY A 233 -4.39 10.41 28.93
CA GLY A 233 -5.60 10.31 28.14
C GLY A 233 -5.53 11.17 26.87
N LEU A 234 -6.41 10.82 25.93
CA LEU A 234 -6.48 11.43 24.61
C LEU A 234 -7.79 12.19 24.46
N ALA A 235 -7.75 13.41 23.96
CA ALA A 235 -8.98 14.20 23.77
C ALA A 235 -9.85 13.60 22.66
N GLY A 236 -11.15 13.51 22.91
CA GLY A 236 -12.19 13.24 21.92
C GLY A 236 -13.00 14.48 21.62
N PHE A 237 -13.35 14.67 20.36
CA PHE A 237 -13.94 15.90 19.84
C PHE A 237 -15.33 15.65 19.23
N SER A 238 -16.12 16.72 19.20
CA SER A 238 -17.38 16.79 18.46
C SER A 238 -17.14 16.85 16.95
N GLU A 239 -18.23 16.78 16.17
CA GLU A 239 -18.21 16.85 14.71
C GLU A 239 -17.38 18.04 14.18
N PRO A 240 -16.54 17.82 13.16
CA PRO A 240 -15.74 18.87 12.57
C PRO A 240 -16.58 19.82 11.73
N GLU A 241 -16.12 21.06 11.66
CA GLU A 241 -16.63 22.06 10.71
C GLU A 241 -15.63 22.18 9.55
N GLY A 242 -15.93 21.52 8.44
CA GLY A 242 -15.04 21.43 7.29
C GLY A 242 -13.75 20.65 7.61
N LYS A 243 -12.58 21.32 7.58
CA LYS A 243 -11.27 20.73 7.91
C LYS A 243 -10.76 21.09 9.31
N LYS A 244 -11.62 21.66 10.15
CA LYS A 244 -11.31 21.97 11.55
C LYS A 244 -12.05 21.01 12.45
N VAL A 245 -11.34 20.43 13.40
CA VAL A 245 -11.97 19.56 14.41
C VAL A 245 -12.97 20.37 15.26
N GLY A 246 -14.02 19.71 15.75
CA GLY A 246 -14.98 20.30 16.68
C GLY A 246 -14.36 20.64 18.05
N GLN A 247 -15.22 20.99 19.00
CA GLN A 247 -14.80 21.24 20.38
C GLN A 247 -14.45 19.94 21.11
N PRO A 248 -13.49 19.95 22.06
CA PRO A 248 -13.24 18.81 22.93
C PRO A 248 -14.47 18.54 23.80
N ILE A 249 -14.95 17.31 23.79
CA ILE A 249 -16.18 16.89 24.49
C ILE A 249 -15.96 15.73 25.45
N MET A 250 -14.80 15.08 25.41
CA MET A 250 -14.45 13.94 26.27
C MET A 250 -12.93 13.76 26.36
N THR A 251 -12.50 12.97 27.34
CA THR A 251 -11.12 12.47 27.46
C THR A 251 -11.17 10.95 27.49
N LEU A 252 -10.49 10.30 26.54
CA LEU A 252 -10.34 8.86 26.47
C LEU A 252 -9.18 8.44 27.38
N PRO A 253 -9.41 7.64 28.44
CA PRO A 253 -8.34 7.10 29.27
C PRO A 253 -7.32 6.27 28.47
N SER A 254 -6.08 6.18 28.96
CA SER A 254 -5.12 5.21 28.43
C SER A 254 -5.70 3.80 28.55
N GLY A 255 -5.56 2.99 27.49
CA GLY A 255 -6.16 1.66 27.40
C GLY A 255 -7.53 1.59 26.72
N THR A 256 -8.20 2.73 26.52
CA THR A 256 -9.52 2.78 25.83
C THR A 256 -9.42 2.17 24.44
N ARG A 257 -10.34 1.25 24.09
CA ARG A 257 -10.44 0.74 22.72
C ARG A 257 -11.19 1.71 21.84
N VAL A 258 -10.65 1.94 20.64
CA VAL A 258 -11.26 2.78 19.61
C VAL A 258 -11.39 1.99 18.32
N CYS A 259 -12.54 2.10 17.66
CA CYS A 259 -12.80 1.43 16.39
C CYS A 259 -13.10 2.48 15.32
N TYR A 260 -12.40 2.46 14.19
CA TYR A 260 -12.67 3.37 13.07
C TYR A 260 -12.51 2.67 11.71
N ARG A 261 -13.14 3.25 10.69
CA ARG A 261 -12.99 2.85 9.29
C ARG A 261 -12.45 4.00 8.45
N LYS A 262 -11.48 3.72 7.58
CA LYS A 262 -10.90 4.74 6.71
C LYS A 262 -11.88 5.19 5.62
N THR A 263 -12.76 4.32 5.13
CA THR A 263 -13.77 4.69 4.11
C THR A 263 -14.94 5.53 4.64
N GLU A 264 -15.13 5.63 5.95
CA GLU A 264 -16.27 6.36 6.54
C GLU A 264 -15.90 7.83 6.81
N GLN A 265 -15.26 8.11 7.95
CA GLN A 265 -14.98 9.46 8.41
C GLN A 265 -13.54 9.54 8.94
N TYR A 266 -12.60 9.80 8.02
CA TYR A 266 -11.16 9.77 8.26
C TYR A 266 -10.46 10.87 7.45
N GLY A 267 -9.45 11.51 8.03
CA GLY A 267 -8.62 12.44 7.26
C GLY A 267 -7.76 13.38 8.09
N TRP A 268 -7.14 14.33 7.41
CA TRP A 268 -6.33 15.36 8.05
C TRP A 268 -7.18 16.58 8.42
N PHE A 269 -7.16 16.94 9.71
CA PHE A 269 -7.87 18.08 10.27
C PHE A 269 -6.91 19.00 11.01
N GLU A 270 -7.27 20.28 11.12
CA GLU A 270 -6.53 21.27 11.87
C GLU A 270 -7.00 21.29 13.34
N ILE A 271 -6.05 21.18 14.26
CA ILE A 271 -6.23 21.27 15.71
C ILE A 271 -5.09 22.11 16.30
N MET A 272 -5.43 23.21 16.98
CA MET A 272 -4.47 24.15 17.59
C MET A 272 -3.35 24.59 16.63
N GLY A 273 -3.68 24.86 15.37
CA GLY A 273 -2.73 25.28 14.34
C GLY A 273 -1.83 24.15 13.80
N LYS A 274 -2.08 22.89 14.16
CA LYS A 274 -1.37 21.71 13.64
C LYS A 274 -2.33 20.83 12.85
N ARG A 275 -1.87 20.30 11.71
CA ARG A 275 -2.61 19.26 10.97
C ARG A 275 -2.36 17.90 11.62
N ARG A 276 -3.43 17.19 11.97
CA ARG A 276 -3.41 15.87 12.61
C ARG A 276 -4.32 14.90 11.87
N LEU A 277 -3.97 13.63 11.93
CA LEU A 277 -4.78 12.55 11.37
C LEU A 277 -5.89 12.18 12.36
N MET A 278 -7.14 12.40 11.97
CA MET A 278 -8.31 12.14 12.79
C MET A 278 -9.23 11.12 12.13
N ALA A 279 -9.98 10.39 12.95
CA ALA A 279 -11.11 9.59 12.51
C ALA A 279 -12.28 9.71 13.49
N HIS A 280 -13.48 9.48 12.98
CA HIS A 280 -14.63 9.23 13.83
C HIS A 280 -14.57 7.80 14.36
N CYS A 281 -14.51 7.67 15.68
CA CYS A 281 -14.26 6.43 16.39
C CYS A 281 -15.49 6.03 17.20
N ARG A 282 -15.75 4.73 17.28
CA ARG A 282 -16.69 4.13 18.24
C ARG A 282 -15.93 3.59 19.45
N PHE A 283 -16.57 3.59 20.61
CA PHE A 283 -16.00 3.13 21.89
C PHE A 283 -16.74 1.86 22.37
N PRO A 284 -16.27 0.66 21.97
CA PRO A 284 -17.01 -0.59 22.20
C PRO A 284 -17.10 -0.99 23.68
N ASP A 285 -16.21 -0.49 24.53
CA ASP A 285 -16.13 -0.85 25.96
C ASP A 285 -17.14 -0.10 26.83
N ARG A 286 -17.76 0.96 26.30
CA ARG A 286 -18.73 1.80 27.02
C ARG A 286 -18.17 2.33 28.34
N ASP A 287 -16.90 2.75 28.32
CA ASP A 287 -16.13 3.27 29.44
C ASP A 287 -15.71 4.74 29.25
N VAL A 288 -16.15 5.37 28.15
CA VAL A 288 -15.87 6.78 27.83
C VAL A 288 -17.07 7.65 28.19
N TYR A 289 -16.82 8.75 28.88
CA TYR A 289 -17.85 9.71 29.28
C TYR A 289 -17.51 11.10 28.72
N THR A 290 -18.55 11.84 28.34
CA THR A 290 -18.43 13.25 27.96
C THR A 290 -18.02 14.09 29.18
N LEU A 291 -17.56 15.31 28.93
CA LEU A 291 -17.26 16.29 29.99
C LEU A 291 -18.49 16.67 30.81
N THR A 292 -19.70 16.40 30.32
CA THR A 292 -20.97 16.57 31.06
C THR A 292 -21.37 15.33 31.87
N GLY A 293 -20.61 14.23 31.78
CA GLY A 293 -20.84 12.99 32.52
C GLY A 293 -21.77 11.99 31.85
N GLU A 294 -22.16 12.24 30.60
CA GLU A 294 -22.98 11.31 29.81
C GLU A 294 -22.10 10.25 29.16
N LEU A 295 -22.61 9.04 28.99
CA LEU A 295 -21.87 8.00 28.28
C LEU A 295 -21.66 8.41 26.81
N ALA A 296 -20.43 8.35 26.33
CA ALA A 296 -20.08 8.58 24.94
C ALA A 296 -19.89 7.24 24.24
N ASP A 297 -20.64 6.99 23.17
CA ASP A 297 -20.47 5.79 22.34
C ASP A 297 -19.57 6.06 21.11
N GLU A 298 -19.37 7.33 20.73
CA GLU A 298 -18.56 7.74 19.57
C GLU A 298 -17.99 9.17 19.69
N GLY A 299 -16.99 9.48 18.86
CA GLY A 299 -16.42 10.82 18.75
C GLY A 299 -15.20 10.90 17.84
N TRP A 300 -14.76 12.11 17.49
CA TRP A 300 -13.58 12.33 16.67
C TRP A 300 -12.30 12.24 17.50
N VAL A 301 -11.35 11.42 17.07
CA VAL A 301 -10.13 11.11 17.82
C VAL A 301 -8.90 11.20 16.92
N CYS A 302 -7.78 11.68 17.48
CA CYS A 302 -6.49 11.66 16.81
C CYS A 302 -5.92 10.23 16.79
N ILE A 303 -5.79 9.64 15.60
CA ILE A 303 -5.44 8.23 15.39
C ILE A 303 -3.99 8.05 14.91
N GLU A 304 -3.15 9.05 15.15
CA GLU A 304 -1.73 8.94 14.81
C GLU A 304 -1.07 7.80 15.63
N PRO A 305 -0.10 7.07 15.06
CA PRO A 305 0.48 5.88 15.70
C PRO A 305 1.14 6.10 17.07
N GLN A 306 1.41 7.34 17.48
CA GLN A 306 1.89 7.63 18.84
C GLN A 306 0.78 7.69 19.90
N TYR A 307 -0.48 7.87 19.48
CA TYR A 307 -1.61 8.00 20.39
C TYR A 307 -2.51 6.77 20.39
N VAL A 308 -2.56 6.05 19.27
CA VAL A 308 -3.40 4.86 19.09
C VAL A 308 -2.57 3.71 18.52
N GLN A 309 -2.43 2.63 19.30
CA GLN A 309 -1.77 1.39 18.89
C GLN A 309 -2.80 0.45 18.25
N PRO A 310 -2.60 -0.04 17.01
CA PRO A 310 -3.49 -1.04 16.42
C PRO A 310 -3.47 -2.37 17.17
N LEU A 311 -4.65 -2.91 17.46
CA LEU A 311 -4.87 -4.25 18.03
C LEU A 311 -5.36 -5.24 16.98
N SER A 312 -6.16 -4.76 16.02
CA SER A 312 -6.63 -5.53 14.88
C SER A 312 -6.80 -4.61 13.68
N ARG A 313 -6.57 -5.16 12.49
CA ARG A 313 -6.65 -4.46 11.21
C ARG A 313 -7.31 -5.36 10.19
N GLU A 314 -8.31 -4.84 9.50
CA GLU A 314 -9.00 -5.54 8.42
C GLU A 314 -8.78 -4.76 7.12
N THR A 315 -8.66 -5.50 6.02
CA THR A 315 -8.51 -4.88 4.71
C THR A 315 -9.83 -4.29 4.22
N ILE A 316 -9.72 -3.48 3.18
CA ILE A 316 -10.78 -3.25 2.22
C ILE A 316 -11.39 -4.60 1.81
N GLU A 317 -12.70 -4.63 1.53
CA GLU A 317 -13.40 -5.82 1.04
C GLU A 317 -12.69 -6.40 -0.19
N MET A 318 -12.39 -7.70 -0.12
CA MET A 318 -11.68 -8.47 -1.15
C MET A 318 -12.62 -9.00 -2.23
N ASP A 319 -12.03 -9.50 -3.32
CA ASP A 319 -12.69 -10.15 -4.47
C ASP A 319 -13.73 -9.28 -5.17
N ARG A 320 -13.55 -7.96 -5.05
CA ARG A 320 -14.44 -6.95 -5.61
C ARG A 320 -13.64 -5.76 -6.13
N PHE A 321 -14.07 -5.19 -7.25
CA PHE A 321 -13.54 -3.92 -7.69
C PHE A 321 -13.98 -2.78 -6.76
N GLN A 322 -12.99 -2.01 -6.32
CA GLN A 322 -13.17 -0.87 -5.44
C GLN A 322 -12.82 0.42 -6.18
N CYS A 323 -13.72 1.39 -6.09
CA CYS A 323 -13.51 2.72 -6.66
C CYS A 323 -13.79 3.78 -5.59
N PHE A 324 -12.74 4.48 -5.19
CA PHE A 324 -12.79 5.51 -4.15
C PHE A 324 -12.88 6.93 -4.72
N GLY A 325 -12.42 7.12 -5.97
CA GLY A 325 -12.42 8.43 -6.61
C GLY A 325 -11.40 9.42 -6.02
N PRO A 326 -11.44 10.70 -6.42
CA PRO A 326 -10.41 11.71 -6.10
C PRO A 326 -10.28 12.05 -4.61
N ASP A 327 -11.36 11.86 -3.86
CA ASP A 327 -11.46 12.11 -2.42
C ASP A 327 -11.09 10.88 -1.57
N SER A 328 -10.46 9.88 -2.18
CA SER A 328 -10.05 8.66 -1.50
C SER A 328 -9.29 8.95 -0.18
N PRO A 329 -9.66 8.26 0.91
CA PRO A 329 -8.98 8.37 2.21
C PRO A 329 -7.67 7.57 2.26
N PHE A 330 -7.41 6.73 1.25
CA PHE A 330 -6.26 5.84 1.19
C PHE A 330 -5.04 6.56 0.65
N LEU A 331 -4.35 7.27 1.54
CA LEU A 331 -3.09 7.93 1.22
C LEU A 331 -1.95 6.93 1.14
N ILE A 332 -1.02 7.18 0.23
CA ILE A 332 0.21 6.42 0.09
C ILE A 332 1.38 7.38 -0.14
N ARG A 333 2.49 7.15 0.54
CA ARG A 333 3.73 7.94 0.40
C ARG A 333 4.71 7.25 -0.53
N ALA A 334 5.57 8.05 -1.16
CA ALA A 334 6.70 7.55 -1.92
C ALA A 334 7.53 6.59 -1.06
N GLY A 335 7.80 5.40 -1.61
CA GLY A 335 8.50 4.32 -0.91
C GLY A 335 7.62 3.44 -0.02
N GLU A 336 6.34 3.75 0.22
CA GLU A 336 5.44 2.83 0.94
C GLU A 336 5.10 1.61 0.07
N THR A 337 4.82 0.48 0.73
CA THR A 337 4.50 -0.78 0.08
C THR A 337 3.11 -0.72 -0.57
N ILE A 338 3.05 -0.97 -1.87
CA ILE A 338 1.80 -1.13 -2.62
C ILE A 338 1.31 -2.57 -2.53
N GLY A 339 2.21 -3.52 -2.64
CA GLY A 339 1.89 -4.94 -2.71
C GLY A 339 3.12 -5.73 -3.10
N TYR A 340 2.91 -6.93 -3.60
CA TYR A 340 4.00 -7.83 -3.98
C TYR A 340 3.78 -8.39 -5.37
N ARG A 341 4.84 -8.94 -5.95
CA ARG A 341 4.78 -9.51 -7.29
C ARG A 341 4.01 -10.82 -7.24
N SER A 342 3.00 -10.95 -8.10
CA SER A 342 2.27 -12.20 -8.23
C SER A 342 3.16 -13.31 -8.84
N ARG A 343 2.87 -14.56 -8.48
CA ARG A 343 3.27 -15.73 -9.25
C ARG A 343 2.58 -15.73 -10.62
N TYR A 344 3.30 -16.17 -11.65
CA TYR A 344 2.77 -16.42 -12.99
C TYR A 344 3.34 -17.73 -13.55
N SER A 345 2.54 -18.45 -14.34
CA SER A 345 2.96 -19.67 -15.04
C SER A 345 3.23 -19.37 -16.51
N ARG A 346 4.48 -19.56 -16.96
CA ARG A 346 4.84 -19.40 -18.37
C ARG A 346 4.60 -20.70 -19.14
N GLY A 347 3.89 -20.61 -20.28
CA GLY A 347 3.86 -21.67 -21.27
C GLY A 347 5.01 -21.50 -22.26
N ASN A 348 5.97 -22.42 -22.28
CA ASN A 348 6.86 -22.55 -23.44
C ASN A 348 6.14 -23.40 -24.49
N GLY A 349 6.31 -23.05 -25.76
CA GLY A 349 5.49 -23.45 -26.91
C GLY A 349 5.04 -24.91 -27.03
N ASP A 350 5.70 -25.88 -26.39
CA ASP A 350 5.33 -27.30 -26.39
C ASP A 350 5.28 -27.96 -24.99
N ASP A 351 5.64 -27.27 -23.91
CA ASP A 351 5.63 -27.84 -22.55
C ASP A 351 5.27 -26.71 -21.56
N LEU A 352 4.00 -26.68 -21.15
CA LEU A 352 3.54 -25.82 -20.05
C LEU A 352 4.10 -26.40 -18.74
N ARG A 353 5.37 -26.13 -18.45
CA ARG A 353 5.97 -26.49 -17.17
C ARG A 353 5.75 -25.36 -16.18
N MET A 354 5.10 -25.68 -15.07
CA MET A 354 4.95 -24.82 -13.88
C MET A 354 6.27 -24.37 -13.23
N SER A 355 7.44 -24.65 -13.82
CA SER A 355 8.74 -24.50 -13.16
C SER A 355 9.36 -23.11 -13.28
N ASP A 356 8.92 -22.28 -14.22
CA ASP A 356 9.54 -20.98 -14.47
C ASP A 356 8.63 -19.86 -13.96
N VAL A 357 8.68 -19.63 -12.64
CA VAL A 357 7.98 -18.51 -12.00
C VAL A 357 8.74 -17.21 -12.30
N GLU A 358 8.52 -16.64 -13.48
CA GLU A 358 8.94 -15.27 -13.77
C GLU A 358 7.95 -14.30 -13.10
N SER A 359 8.48 -13.40 -12.27
CA SER A 359 7.71 -12.28 -11.76
C SER A 359 7.92 -11.10 -12.70
N THR A 360 6.83 -10.54 -13.23
CA THR A 360 6.85 -9.31 -14.03
C THR A 360 6.20 -8.20 -13.21
N GLU A 361 6.89 -7.06 -13.09
CA GLU A 361 6.25 -5.83 -12.61
C GLU A 361 5.69 -5.13 -13.82
N HIS A 362 4.37 -4.93 -13.85
CA HIS A 362 3.73 -4.09 -14.85
C HIS A 362 3.22 -2.83 -14.16
N VAL A 363 3.89 -1.71 -14.46
CA VAL A 363 3.50 -0.39 -13.98
C VAL A 363 3.30 0.52 -15.18
N ALA A 364 2.11 1.10 -15.28
CA ALA A 364 1.78 2.06 -16.32
C ALA A 364 1.53 3.45 -15.70
N TYR A 365 1.95 4.50 -16.41
CA TYR A 365 1.78 5.89 -15.98
C TYR A 365 0.89 6.62 -16.98
N PHE A 366 -0.07 7.38 -16.46
CA PHE A 366 -1.03 8.11 -17.29
C PHE A 366 -1.14 9.55 -16.85
N SER A 367 -1.43 10.44 -17.78
CA SER A 367 -1.77 11.83 -17.49
C SER A 367 -2.69 12.36 -18.58
N GLN A 368 -3.64 13.22 -18.21
CA GLN A 368 -4.45 13.94 -19.18
C GLN A 368 -3.70 15.11 -19.81
N GLU A 369 -2.75 15.66 -19.07
CA GLU A 369 -1.93 16.78 -19.51
C GLU A 369 -0.53 16.30 -19.88
N LYS A 370 0.14 17.03 -20.77
CA LYS A 370 1.54 16.77 -21.05
C LYS A 370 2.36 17.02 -19.78
N PRO A 371 3.17 16.05 -19.31
CA PRO A 371 3.94 16.23 -18.10
C PRO A 371 4.93 17.39 -18.24
N PRO A 372 5.09 18.21 -17.19
CA PRO A 372 6.12 19.24 -17.13
C PRO A 372 7.52 18.62 -17.28
N ALA A 373 8.42 19.31 -17.97
CA ALA A 373 9.77 18.80 -18.24
C ALA A 373 10.58 18.48 -16.95
N ASN A 374 10.35 19.23 -15.88
CA ASN A 374 10.96 19.02 -14.56
C ASN A 374 10.40 17.78 -13.83
N VAL A 375 9.11 17.46 -13.99
CA VAL A 375 8.48 16.26 -13.43
C VAL A 375 9.07 15.01 -14.08
N TYR A 376 9.27 15.04 -15.40
CA TYR A 376 9.88 13.94 -16.16
C TYR A 376 11.30 13.60 -15.68
N ARG A 377 12.15 14.62 -15.49
CA ARG A 377 13.52 14.40 -14.97
C ARG A 377 13.53 13.80 -13.56
N ARG A 378 12.58 14.21 -12.71
CA ARG A 378 12.46 13.71 -11.32
C ARG A 378 11.97 12.27 -11.26
N LEU A 379 10.93 11.92 -12.01
CA LEU A 379 10.37 10.55 -12.00
C LEU A 379 11.33 9.52 -12.62
N LEU A 380 12.12 9.92 -13.62
CA LEU A 380 12.99 9.00 -14.38
C LEU A 380 14.47 9.03 -13.95
N ASN A 381 14.79 9.75 -12.88
CA ASN A 381 16.14 9.83 -12.30
C ASN A 381 17.25 10.05 -13.36
N GLN A 382 17.04 10.99 -14.28
CA GLN A 382 17.95 11.27 -15.40
C GLN A 382 19.20 12.04 -14.93
N HIS A 383 20.11 11.35 -14.23
CA HIS A 383 21.51 11.77 -14.05
C HIS A 383 22.47 10.98 -14.96
N SER A 384 22.00 9.98 -15.72
CA SER A 384 22.85 9.22 -16.63
C SER A 384 22.89 9.85 -18.03
N GLU A 385 24.08 10.20 -18.50
CA GLU A 385 24.40 10.76 -19.83
C GLU A 385 24.00 9.86 -21.02
N SER A 386 23.41 8.68 -20.81
CA SER A 386 22.89 7.82 -21.87
C SER A 386 21.43 8.17 -22.22
N GLY A 387 21.23 9.19 -23.04
CA GLY A 387 19.93 9.78 -23.39
C GLY A 387 18.97 8.97 -24.28
N ASN A 388 18.83 7.64 -24.10
CA ASN A 388 18.03 6.81 -25.03
C ASN A 388 17.12 5.72 -24.38
N ARG A 389 16.67 5.84 -23.13
CA ARG A 389 15.84 4.76 -22.51
C ARG A 389 14.34 4.99 -22.40
N PHE A 390 13.84 6.20 -22.67
CA PHE A 390 12.41 6.49 -22.52
C PHE A 390 11.94 7.38 -23.67
N GLN A 391 11.04 6.87 -24.50
CA GLN A 391 10.36 7.61 -25.56
C GLN A 391 8.97 8.03 -25.07
N TRP A 392 8.52 9.22 -25.48
CA TRP A 392 7.12 9.57 -25.37
C TRP A 392 6.40 8.83 -26.48
N VAL A 393 5.53 7.94 -26.06
CA VAL A 393 4.74 7.10 -26.93
C VAL A 393 3.35 7.73 -26.93
N GLY A 394 2.92 8.31 -28.05
CA GLY A 394 1.54 8.75 -28.16
C GLY A 394 0.61 7.54 -28.08
N ASP A 395 -0.71 7.74 -27.89
CA ASP A 395 -1.69 6.63 -27.90
C ASP A 395 -1.54 5.71 -29.12
N VAL A 396 -1.01 6.24 -30.23
CA VAL A 396 -0.76 5.56 -31.50
C VAL A 396 0.52 4.71 -31.56
N ASP A 397 1.46 4.95 -30.66
CA ASP A 397 2.79 4.31 -30.67
C ASP A 397 2.90 3.26 -29.55
N SER A 398 1.86 3.09 -28.73
CA SER A 398 1.84 2.15 -27.60
C SER A 398 1.81 0.71 -28.10
N GLU A 399 2.88 -0.04 -27.85
CA GLU A 399 2.92 -1.50 -28.08
C GLU A 399 1.92 -2.26 -27.19
N GLY A 400 1.40 -1.62 -26.14
CA GLY A 400 0.20 -2.09 -25.45
C GLY A 400 -1.00 -1.88 -26.37
N LEU A 401 -1.53 -2.96 -26.93
CA LEU A 401 -2.62 -2.95 -27.91
C LEU A 401 -3.91 -2.44 -27.28
N VAL A 402 -4.05 -1.11 -27.25
CA VAL A 402 -5.31 -0.41 -27.07
C VAL A 402 -5.81 -0.15 -28.47
N ASP A 403 -6.85 -0.89 -28.88
CA ASP A 403 -7.51 -0.63 -30.15
C ASP A 403 -7.93 0.85 -30.20
N ILE A 404 -7.33 1.62 -31.10
CA ILE A 404 -7.46 3.08 -31.12
C ILE A 404 -8.83 3.48 -31.67
N ASP A 405 -9.43 2.59 -32.48
CA ASP A 405 -10.75 2.78 -33.07
C ASP A 405 -11.88 2.44 -32.06
N GLU A 406 -11.59 1.60 -31.06
CA GLU A 406 -12.45 1.33 -29.91
C GLU A 406 -11.64 1.51 -28.62
N LYS A 407 -11.52 2.77 -28.15
CA LYS A 407 -10.90 3.06 -26.84
C LYS A 407 -11.39 2.02 -25.84
N SER A 408 -10.48 1.21 -25.31
CA SER A 408 -10.85 0.14 -24.39
C SER A 408 -11.77 0.73 -23.31
N VAL A 409 -12.94 0.12 -23.14
CA VAL A 409 -13.98 0.64 -22.26
C VAL A 409 -13.49 0.70 -20.80
N PHE A 410 -12.43 -0.05 -20.45
CA PHE A 410 -11.64 0.17 -19.23
C PHE A 410 -11.08 1.59 -19.17
N PHE A 411 -10.33 2.04 -20.20
CA PHE A 411 -9.80 3.40 -20.24
C PHE A 411 -10.92 4.44 -20.33
N GLN A 412 -12.04 4.14 -20.98
CA GLN A 412 -13.21 5.04 -20.97
C GLN A 412 -13.82 5.18 -19.57
N HIS A 413 -13.94 4.08 -18.81
CA HIS A 413 -14.42 4.10 -17.44
C HIS A 413 -13.41 4.72 -16.49
N LEU A 414 -12.11 4.44 -16.63
CA LEU A 414 -11.03 5.10 -15.91
C LEU A 414 -11.08 6.63 -16.13
N ILE A 415 -11.23 7.06 -17.39
CA ILE A 415 -11.43 8.48 -17.72
C ILE A 415 -12.70 9.02 -17.05
N LYS A 416 -13.83 8.30 -17.11
CA LYS A 416 -15.07 8.72 -16.40
C LYS A 416 -14.89 8.80 -14.88
N LEU A 417 -14.10 7.92 -14.28
CA LEU A 417 -13.79 7.92 -12.85
C LEU A 417 -12.93 9.11 -12.45
N ILE A 418 -12.02 9.54 -13.32
CA ILE A 418 -11.18 10.71 -13.12
C ILE A 418 -11.96 12.03 -13.29
N HIS A 419 -13.05 12.02 -14.07
CA HIS A 419 -13.85 13.22 -14.36
C HIS A 419 -15.08 13.41 -13.46
N LYS A 420 -15.34 12.48 -12.53
CA LYS A 420 -16.33 12.66 -11.45
C LYS A 420 -15.65 13.24 -10.23
#